data_AF-A0A328WQ56-F1
#
_entry.id   AF-A0A328WQ56-F1
#
_cell.length_a   1.000
_cell.length_b   1.000
_cell.length_c   1.000
_cell.angle_alpha   90.00
_cell.angle_beta   90.00
_cell.angle_gamma   90.00
#
_symmetry.space_group_name_H-M   'P 1'
#
loop_
_entity.id
_entity.type
_entity.pdbx_description
1 polymer ?
#
loop_
_entity_poly.entity_id
_entity_poly.type
_entity_poly.pdbx_seq_one_letter_code
_entity_poly.pdbx_strand_id
1 'polypeptide(L)' 'MNLFLYAGLACLAIAALLSGVFITTDYQQRDYFFTEPRDDRASREKVSFWFLLAGFVFLAVAGIVYLFR' A
#
# COMPACT_ATOMS: atom_id res chain seq x y z
N MET A 1 -17.40 12.83 -2.07
CA MET A 1 -17.47 11.37 -2.33
C MET A 1 -16.38 10.93 -3.30
N ASN A 2 -16.39 11.37 -4.56
CA ASN A 2 -15.43 10.92 -5.58
C ASN A 2 -13.97 11.19 -5.20
N LEU A 3 -13.67 12.35 -4.59
CA LEU A 3 -12.31 12.69 -4.16
C LEU A 3 -11.75 11.71 -3.11
N PHE A 4 -12.55 11.31 -2.11
CA PHE A 4 -12.14 10.33 -1.10
C PHE A 4 -12.01 8.91 -1.67
N LEU A 5 -12.90 8.54 -2.61
CA LEU A 5 -12.81 7.27 -3.33
C LEU A 5 -11.52 7.18 -4.15
N TYR A 6 -11.21 8.20 -4.95
CA TYR A 6 -9.98 8.22 -5.75
C TYR A 6 -8.72 8.29 -4.88
N ALA A 7 -8.72 9.07 -3.79
CA ALA A 7 -7.61 9.12 -2.86
C ALA A 7 -7.37 7.78 -2.15
N GLY A 8 -8.44 7.09 -1.74
CA GLY A 8 -8.36 5.75 -1.14
C GLY A 8 -7.80 4.71 -2.12
N LEU A 9 -8.29 4.70 -3.36
CA LEU A 9 -7.79 3.84 -4.43
C LEU A 9 -6.32 4.11 -4.76
N ALA A 10 -5.92 5.38 -4.83
CA ALA A 10 -4.53 5.76 -5.06
C ALA A 10 -3.61 5.29 -3.93
N CYS A 11 -4.03 5.42 -2.67
CA CYS A 11 -3.27 4.94 -1.52
C CYS A 11 -3.10 3.41 -1.54
N LEU A 12 -4.17 2.66 -1.88
CA LEU A 12 -4.10 1.21 -2.00
C LEU A 12 -3.19 0.77 -3.16
N ALA A 13 -3.23 1.47 -4.30
CA ALA A 13 -2.33 1.20 -5.42
C ALA A 13 -0.86 1.43 -5.04
N ILE A 14 -0.55 2.53 -4.36
CA ILE A 14 0.80 2.84 -3.87
C ILE A 14 1.27 1.78 -2.86
N ALA A 15 0.40 1.37 -1.93
CA ALA A 15 0.71 0.31 -0.98
C ALA A 15 0.99 -1.03 -1.68
N ALA A 16 0.21 -1.40 -2.70
CA ALA A 16 0.41 -2.64 -3.45
C ALA A 16 1.71 -2.63 -4.28
N LEU A 17 2.12 -1.46 -4.80
CA LEU A 17 3.41 -1.30 -5.47
C LEU A 17 4.58 -1.41 -4.47
N LEU A 18 4.47 -0.77 -3.31
CA LEU A 18 5.51 -0.78 -2.29
C LEU A 18 5.69 -2.14 -1.62
N SER A 19 4.59 -2.89 -1.41
CA SER A 19 4.64 -4.24 -0.84
C SER A 19 5.35 -5.25 -1.75
N GLY A 20 5.50 -4.94 -3.04
CA GLY A 20 6.08 -5.86 -4.02
C GLY A 20 5.22 -7.11 -4.27
N VAL A 21 3.92 -7.06 -3.97
CA VAL A 21 2.99 -8.19 -4.16
C VAL A 21 2.94 -8.67 -5.62
N PHE A 22 3.24 -7.77 -6.56
CA PHE A 22 3.30 -8.07 -8.00
C PHE A 22 4.67 -8.55 -8.48
N ILE A 23 5.68 -8.53 -7.63
CA ILE A 23 7.06 -8.85 -7.97
C ILE A 23 7.49 -10.06 -7.15
N THR A 24 6.86 -11.21 -7.41
CA THR A 24 7.13 -12.46 -6.69
C THR A 24 8.48 -13.08 -7.05
N THR A 25 8.96 -12.87 -8.28
CA THR A 25 10.21 -13.49 -8.77
C THR A 25 11.47 -12.79 -8.25
N ASP A 26 11.51 -11.44 -8.23
CA ASP A 26 12.69 -10.71 -7.71
C ASP A 26 12.76 -10.69 -6.18
N TYR A 27 11.64 -10.77 -5.45
CA TYR A 27 11.71 -10.77 -3.98
C TYR A 27 12.47 -11.99 -3.45
N GLN A 28 12.19 -13.16 -4.02
CA GLN A 28 12.89 -14.40 -3.65
C GLN A 28 14.36 -14.38 -4.10
N GLN A 29 14.67 -13.82 -5.27
CA GLN A 29 16.07 -13.70 -5.73
C GLN A 29 16.86 -12.66 -4.92
N ARG A 30 16.29 -11.49 -4.62
CA ARG A 30 16.98 -10.43 -3.85
C ARG A 30 17.25 -10.86 -2.40
N ASP A 31 16.44 -11.76 -1.84
CA ASP A 31 16.73 -12.39 -0.53
C ASP A 31 17.90 -13.38 -0.62
N TYR A 32 17.97 -14.16 -1.70
CA TYR A 32 19.06 -15.11 -1.95
C TYR A 32 20.42 -14.43 -2.25
N PHE A 33 20.42 -13.28 -2.90
CA PHE A 33 21.65 -12.56 -3.30
C PHE A 33 22.05 -11.43 -2.32
N PHE A 34 21.32 -11.21 -1.22
CA PHE A 34 21.55 -10.12 -0.25
C PHE A 34 21.72 -8.72 -0.89
N THR A 35 21.11 -8.49 -2.05
CA THR A 35 21.30 -7.26 -2.85
C THR A 35 20.55 -6.05 -2.29
N GLU A 36 19.75 -6.23 -1.23
CA GLU A 36 19.02 -5.15 -0.57
C GLU A 36 19.27 -5.20 0.94
N PRO A 37 19.67 -4.09 1.58
CA PRO A 37 19.83 -4.01 3.02
C PRO A 37 18.52 -4.34 3.73
N ARG A 38 18.58 -5.12 4.82
CA ARG A 38 17.38 -5.48 5.62
C ARG A 38 16.65 -4.25 6.16
N ASP A 39 17.37 -3.17 6.44
CA ASP A 39 16.81 -1.91 6.93
C ASP A 39 15.94 -1.20 5.88
N ASP A 40 16.34 -1.22 4.61
CA ASP A 40 15.56 -0.61 3.52
C ASP A 40 14.25 -1.38 3.28
N ARG A 41 14.27 -2.71 3.47
CA ARG A 41 13.06 -3.54 3.37
C ARG A 41 12.07 -3.26 4.50
N ALA A 42 12.54 -3.23 5.74
CA ALA A 42 11.69 -2.95 6.90
C ALA A 42 11.07 -1.54 6.82
N SER A 43 11.84 -0.56 6.33
CA SER A 43 11.36 0.79 6.07
C SER A 43 10.26 0.81 5.00
N ARG A 44 10.48 0.14 3.87
CA ARG A 44 9.51 0.10 2.75
C ARG A 44 8.21 -0.60 3.13
N GLU A 45 8.30 -1.70 3.87
CA GLU A 45 7.15 -2.45 4.38
C GLU A 45 6.34 -1.61 5.39
N LYS A 46 7.01 -0.92 6.31
CA LYS A 46 6.36 -0.01 7.25
C LYS A 46 5.61 1.11 6.52
N VAL A 47 6.24 1.75 5.54
CA VAL A 47 5.60 2.80 4.73
C VAL A 47 4.40 2.23 3.95
N SER A 48 4.56 1.06 3.32
CA SER A 48 3.47 0.36 2.64
C SER A 48 2.27 0.13 3.55
N PHE A 49 2.51 -0.30 4.80
CA PHE A 49 1.45 -0.55 5.78
C PHE A 49 0.70 0.73 6.16
N TRP A 50 1.40 1.85 6.33
CA TRP A 50 0.76 3.15 6.60
C TRP A 50 -0.10 3.62 5.42
N PHE A 51 0.35 3.44 4.18
CA PHE A 51 -0.44 3.76 3.00
C PHE A 51 -1.67 2.87 2.85
N LEU A 52 -1.53 1.58 3.19
CA LEU A 52 -2.64 0.63 3.19
C LEU A 52 -3.72 1.03 4.21
N LEU A 53 -3.30 1.37 5.44
CA LEU A 53 -4.18 1.88 6.49
C LEU A 53 -4.90 3.16 6.04
N ALA A 54 -4.15 4.13 5.51
CA ALA A 54 -4.72 5.40 5.01
C ALA A 54 -5.72 5.16 3.87
N GLY A 55 -5.43 4.23 2.97
CA GLY A 55 -6.34 3.82 1.90
C GLY A 55 -7.66 3.29 2.42
N PHE A 56 -7.64 2.40 3.41
CA PHE A 56 -8.86 1.90 4.05
C PHE A 56 -9.64 2.98 4.80
N VAL A 57 -8.96 3.91 5.48
CA VAL A 57 -9.61 5.03 6.16
C VAL A 57 -10.35 5.91 5.15
N PHE A 58 -9.72 6.25 4.03
CA PHE A 58 -10.38 7.05 2.99
C PHE A 58 -11.56 6.32 2.34
N LEU A 59 -11.46 5.00 2.13
CA LEU A 59 -12.55 4.18 1.61
C LEU A 59 -13.71 4.08 2.61
N ALA A 60 -13.43 3.91 3.90
CA ALA A 60 -14.43 3.88 4.96
C ALA A 60 -15.18 5.22 5.05
N VAL A 61 -14.46 6.34 5.02
CA VAL A 61 -15.06 7.68 5.00
C VAL A 61 -15.93 7.88 3.75
N ALA A 62 -15.46 7.45 2.58
CA ALA A 62 -16.25 7.53 1.35
C ALA A 62 -17.54 6.69 1.43
N GLY A 63 -17.47 5.48 1.98
CA GLY A 63 -18.62 4.60 2.20
C GLY A 63 -19.62 5.17 3.20
N ILE A 64 -19.15 5.76 4.30
CA ILE A 64 -20.00 6.46 5.28
C ILE A 64 -20.70 7.64 4.60
N VAL A 65 -19.98 8.48 3.86
CA VAL A 65 -20.57 9.62 3.14
C VAL A 65 -21.60 9.17 2.09
N TYR A 66 -21.41 8.00 1.47
CA TYR A 66 -22.39 7.42 0.55
C TYR A 66 -23.67 6.97 1.27
N LEU A 67 -23.56 6.39 2.47
CA LEU A 67 -24.70 5.92 3.27
C LEU A 67 -25.56 7.05 3.85
N PHE A 68 -24.96 8.21 4.13
CA PHE A 68 -25.64 9.39 4.68
C PHE A 68 -26.04 10.42 3.60
N ARG A 69 -26.01 10.03 2.32
CA ARG A 69 -26.40 10.86 1.18
C ARG A 69 -27.56 10.21 0.43
#